data_AF-A0A9E2QDD7-F1
#
_entry.id   AF-A0A9E2QDD7-F1
#
_cell.length_a   1.000
_cell.length_b   1.000
_cell.length_c   1.000
_cell.angle_alpha   90.00
_cell.angle_beta   90.00
_cell.angle_gamma   90.00
#
_symmetry.space_group_name_H-M   'P 1'
#
loop_
_entity.id
_entity.type
_entity.pdbx_description
1 polymer ?
#
loop_
_entity_poly.entity_id
_entity_poly.type
_entity_poly.pdbx_seq_one_letter_code
_entity_poly.pdbx_strand_id
1 'polypeptide(L)'
;MAELNLIQLDNEKRLEILNKLGYNIDEGGYIIDILTKKEVICKYGGEKVHINTVAILPGSLAIINANPVTMAEYFMDMDNQDEQL
;
A
#
# COMPACT_ATOMS: atom_id res chain seq x y z
N MET A 1 20.11 10.42 -8.84
CA MET A 1 19.19 9.90 -7.81
C MET A 1 17.83 10.49 -8.10
N ALA A 2 16.80 9.67 -8.29
CA ALA A 2 15.43 10.16 -8.46
C ALA A 2 14.91 10.56 -7.07
N GLU A 3 14.34 11.76 -6.93
CA GLU A 3 13.72 12.18 -5.68
C GLU A 3 12.41 11.41 -5.45
N LEU A 4 12.29 10.77 -4.28
CA LEU A 4 11.06 10.11 -3.86
C LEU A 4 10.05 11.18 -3.41
N ASN A 5 9.07 11.48 -4.26
CA ASN A 5 7.99 12.41 -3.94
C ASN A 5 6.75 11.62 -3.49
N LEU A 6 6.44 11.67 -2.19
CA LEU A 6 5.20 11.15 -1.65
C LEU A 6 4.11 12.21 -1.77
N ILE A 7 3.02 11.89 -2.47
CA ILE A 7 1.89 12.79 -2.69
C ILE A 7 0.71 12.32 -1.84
N GLN A 8 0.12 13.22 -1.08
CA GLN A 8 -1.11 12.93 -0.38
C GLN A 8 -2.28 12.92 -1.37
N LEU A 9 -2.89 11.76 -1.55
CA LEU A 9 -4.11 11.59 -2.33
C LEU A 9 -5.35 11.60 -1.44
N ASP A 10 -6.45 12.13 -1.96
CA ASP A 10 -7.78 11.92 -1.41
C ASP A 10 -8.25 10.47 -1.61
N ASN A 11 -9.29 10.06 -0.89
CA ASN A 11 -9.78 8.68 -0.94
C ASN A 11 -10.37 8.30 -2.30
N GLU A 12 -10.94 9.25 -3.04
CA GLU A 12 -11.51 9.00 -4.38
C GLU A 12 -10.40 8.58 -5.35
N LYS A 13 -9.29 9.32 -5.39
CA LYS A 13 -8.13 9.00 -6.23
C LYS A 13 -7.44 7.71 -5.76
N ARG A 14 -7.32 7.49 -4.45
CA ARG A 14 -6.79 6.21 -3.93
C ARG A 14 -7.62 5.04 -4.44
N LEU A 15 -8.95 5.14 -4.35
CA LEU A 15 -9.86 4.11 -4.84
C LEU A 15 -9.75 3.91 -6.35
N GLU A 16 -9.63 4.99 -7.14
CA GLU A 16 -9.43 4.87 -8.59
C GLU A 16 -8.16 4.08 -8.93
N ILE A 17 -7.05 4.35 -8.23
CA ILE A 17 -5.79 3.63 -8.42
C ILE A 17 -5.93 2.18 -7.98
N LEU A 18 -6.51 1.92 -6.81
CA LEU A 18 -6.73 0.56 -6.30
C LEU A 18 -7.57 -0.28 -7.26
N ASN A 19 -8.65 0.28 -7.81
CA ASN A 19 -9.49 -0.38 -8.80
C ASN A 19 -8.71 -0.77 -10.06
N LYS A 20 -7.83 0.11 -10.55
CA LYS A 20 -6.94 -0.19 -11.69
C LYS A 20 -5.91 -1.28 -11.38
N LEU A 21 -5.56 -1.43 -10.10
CA LEU A 21 -4.64 -2.47 -9.62
C LEU A 21 -5.35 -3.79 -9.25
N GLY A 22 -6.68 -3.89 -9.42
CA GLY A 22 -7.44 -5.11 -9.14
C GLY A 22 -7.93 -5.23 -7.69
N TYR A 23 -7.95 -4.13 -6.95
CA TYR A 23 -8.45 -4.05 -5.58
C TYR A 23 -9.71 -3.20 -5.50
N ASN A 24 -10.57 -3.47 -4.52
CA ASN A 24 -11.74 -2.65 -4.21
C ASN A 24 -11.83 -2.42 -2.70
N ILE A 25 -12.88 -1.74 -2.23
CA ILE A 25 -13.19 -1.57 -0.81
C ILE A 25 -14.45 -2.34 -0.42
N ASP A 26 -14.50 -2.83 0.81
CA ASP A 26 -15.71 -3.36 1.43
C ASP A 26 -16.56 -2.25 2.08
N GLU A 27 -17.70 -2.63 2.69
CA GLU A 27 -18.59 -1.69 3.39
C GLU A 27 -17.92 -1.00 4.59
N GLY A 28 -16.86 -1.61 5.14
CA GLY A 28 -16.07 -1.08 6.25
C GLY A 28 -14.92 -0.18 5.81
N GLY A 29 -14.68 0.01 4.51
CA GLY A 29 -13.57 0.80 3.98
C GLY A 29 -12.23 0.05 3.93
N TYR A 30 -12.24 -1.27 4.13
CA TYR A 30 -11.04 -2.11 4.00
C TYR A 30 -10.81 -2.56 2.57
N ILE A 31 -9.54 -2.64 2.20
CA ILE A 31 -9.13 -3.03 0.85
C ILE A 31 -9.29 -4.54 0.69
N ILE A 32 -9.94 -4.94 -0.39
CA ILE A 32 -10.15 -6.34 -0.79
C ILE A 32 -9.57 -6.58 -2.19
N ASP A 33 -9.00 -7.75 -2.39
CA ASP A 33 -8.61 -8.23 -3.71
C ASP A 33 -9.86 -8.69 -4.48
N ILE A 34 -10.06 -8.16 -5.69
CA ILE A 34 -11.29 -8.42 -6.47
C ILE A 34 -11.37 -9.88 -6.93
N LEU A 35 -10.24 -10.55 -7.16
CA LEU A 35 -10.18 -11.92 -7.65
C LEU A 35 -10.40 -12.92 -6.52
N THR A 36 -9.68 -12.76 -5.42
CA THR A 36 -9.72 -13.70 -4.29
C THR A 36 -10.82 -13.39 -3.28
N LYS A 37 -11.38 -12.17 -3.33
CA LYS A 37 -12.36 -11.63 -2.36
C LYS A 37 -11.83 -11.58 -0.92
N LYS A 38 -10.51 -11.67 -0.75
CA LYS A 38 -9.87 -11.59 0.56
C LYS A 38 -9.44 -10.16 0.86
N GLU A 39 -9.45 -9.82 2.13
CA GLU A 39 -8.90 -8.56 2.63
C GLU A 39 -7.39 -8.53 2.43
N VAL A 40 -6.88 -7.35 2.06
CA VAL A 40 -5.46 -7.11 1.96
C VAL A 40 -4.92 -6.88 3.37
N ILE A 41 -3.95 -7.72 3.75
CA ILE A 41 -3.26 -7.63 5.03
C ILE A 41 -1.93 -6.92 4.83
N CYS A 42 -1.66 -5.90 5.63
CA CYS A 42 -0.40 -5.18 5.65
C CYS A 42 0.73 -6.16 6.02
N LYS A 43 1.71 -6.34 5.12
CA LYS A 43 2.84 -7.27 5.34
C LYS A 43 3.60 -6.97 6.64
N TYR A 44 3.76 -5.69 6.97
CA TYR A 44 4.61 -5.20 8.05
C TYR A 44 3.87 -5.15 9.40
N GLY A 45 2.60 -4.76 9.39
CA GLY A 45 1.82 -4.63 10.62
C GLY A 45 0.92 -5.83 10.96
N GLY A 46 0.58 -6.64 9.96
CA GLY A 46 -0.35 -7.77 10.11
C GLY A 46 -1.83 -7.37 10.22
N GLU A 47 -2.14 -6.07 10.25
CA GLU A 47 -3.52 -5.57 10.21
C GLU A 47 -4.08 -5.40 8.79
N LYS A 48 -5.41 -5.35 8.69
CA LYS A 48 -6.11 -5.07 7.43
C LYS A 48 -5.77 -3.66 6.95
N VAL A 49 -5.65 -3.48 5.64
CA VAL A 49 -5.40 -2.16 5.05
C VAL A 49 -6.71 -1.42 4.85
N HIS A 50 -6.78 -0.18 5.32
CA HIS A 50 -7.96 0.69 5.22
C HIS A 50 -7.71 1.85 4.25
N ILE A 51 -8.73 2.27 3.50
CA ILE A 51 -8.61 3.32 2.47
C ILE A 51 -8.07 4.66 3.01
N ASN A 52 -8.40 4.97 4.27
CA ASN A 52 -7.92 6.20 4.94
C ASN A 52 -6.42 6.19 5.22
N THR A 53 -5.83 5.00 5.38
CA THR A 53 -4.44 4.83 5.80
C THR A 53 -3.58 4.16 4.75
N VAL A 54 -4.11 3.80 3.57
CA VAL A 54 -3.30 3.10 2.57
C VAL A 54 -2.22 3.98 1.96
N ALA A 55 -1.01 3.42 1.85
CA ALA A 55 0.03 3.85 0.94
C ALA A 55 0.12 2.86 -0.23
N ILE A 56 0.17 3.39 -1.45
CA ILE A 56 0.40 2.63 -2.68
C ILE A 56 1.79 3.03 -3.16
N LEU A 57 2.75 2.12 -3.04
CA LEU A 57 4.15 2.46 -3.18
C LEU A 57 4.64 2.20 -4.62
N PRO A 58 5.29 3.20 -5.26
CA PRO A 58 5.74 3.07 -6.64
C PRO A 58 6.82 1.98 -6.76
N GLY A 59 6.79 1.25 -7.87
CA GLY A 59 7.78 0.20 -8.20
C GLY A 59 7.51 -1.17 -7.57
N SER A 60 6.79 -1.26 -6.45
CA SER A 60 6.56 -2.54 -5.73
C SER A 60 5.13 -3.05 -5.76
N LEU A 61 4.16 -2.23 -6.21
CA LEU A 61 2.71 -2.48 -6.05
C LEU A 61 2.32 -2.78 -4.59
N ALA A 62 3.16 -2.42 -3.63
CA ALA A 62 2.90 -2.69 -2.22
C ALA A 62 1.73 -1.82 -1.75
N ILE A 63 0.76 -2.48 -1.11
CA ILE A 63 -0.41 -1.89 -0.47
C ILE A 63 -0.24 -2.11 1.02
N ILE A 64 0.14 -1.05 1.74
CA ILE A 64 0.41 -1.10 3.18
C ILE A 64 -0.35 0.00 3.89
N ASN A 65 -0.50 -0.12 5.21
CA ASN A 65 -0.90 1.04 6.01
C ASN A 65 0.27 2.02 6.10
N ALA A 66 -0.03 3.32 6.02
CA ALA A 66 0.89 4.44 6.04
C ALA A 66 1.10 4.92 7.49
N ASN A 67 1.41 4.00 8.39
CA ASN A 67 1.83 4.35 9.74
C ASN A 67 3.37 4.41 9.80
N PRO A 68 3.96 5.13 10.77
CA PRO A 68 5.42 5.33 10.80
C PRO A 68 6.23 4.04 10.83
N VAL A 69 5.73 3.00 11.50
CA VAL A 69 6.44 1.72 11.68
C VAL A 69 6.45 0.94 10.37
N THR A 70 5.29 0.76 9.74
CA THR A 70 5.16 0.01 8.49
C THR A 70 5.89 0.69 7.33
N MET A 71 5.91 2.03 7.31
CA MET A 71 6.68 2.79 6.32
C MET A 71 8.19 2.63 6.55
N ALA A 72 8.66 2.69 7.80
CA ALA A 72 10.08 2.48 8.11
C ALA A 72 10.54 1.07 7.71
N GLU A 73 9.76 0.04 8.02
CA GLU A 73 10.07 -1.33 7.62
C GLU A 73 10.11 -1.50 6.10
N TYR A 74 9.17 -0.89 5.37
CA TYR A 74 9.20 -0.92 3.91
C TYR A 74 10.49 -0.32 3.33
N PHE A 75 10.94 0.82 3.84
CA PHE A 75 12.17 1.46 3.34
C PHE A 75 13.42 0.65 3.68
N MET A 76 13.48 0.03 4.86
CA MET A 76 14.57 -0.89 5.21
C MET A 76 14.59 -2.11 4.27
N ASP A 77 13.42 -2.67 3.92
CA ASP A 77 13.31 -3.78 2.97
C ASP A 77 13.77 -3.39 1.55
N MET A 78 13.63 -2.13 1.15
CA MET A 78 14.12 -1.64 -0.15
C MET A 78 15.65 -1.50 -0.17
N ASP A 79 16.24 -0.87 0.86
CA ASP A 79 17.70 -0.66 0.93
C ASP A 79 18.45 -2.01 0.88
N ASN A 80 17.93 -3.03 1.56
CA ASN A 80 18.52 -4.38 1.57
C ASN A 80 18.44 -5.12 0.21
N GLN A 81 17.56 -4.70 -0.70
CA GLN A 81 17.45 -5.28 -2.05
C GLN A 81 18.44 -4.64 -3.03
N ASP A 82 18.80 -3.38 -2.81
CA ASP A 82 19.80 -2.67 -3.63
C ASP A 82 21.24 -3.12 -3.31
N GLU A 83 21.50 -3.67 -2.11
CA GLU A 83 22.83 -4.21 -1.72
C GLU A 83 23.17 -5.59 -2.32
N GLN A 84 22.22 -6.25 -2.99
CA GLN A 84 22.42 -7.60 -3.57
C GLN A 84 22.66 -7.59 -5.09
N LEU A 85 22.84 -6.42 -5.70
CA LEU A 85 23.08 -6.24 -7.14
C LEU A 85 24.49 -5.73 -7.45
#